data_AF-A0A0W7YBM1-F1
#
_entry.id   AF-A0A0W7YBM1-F1
#
_cell.length_a   1.000
_cell.length_b   1.000
_cell.length_c   1.000
_cell.angle_alpha   90.00
_cell.angle_beta   90.00
_cell.angle_gamma   90.00
#
_symmetry.space_group_name_H-M   'P 1'
#
loop_
_entity.id
_entity.type
_entity.pdbx_description
1 polymer ?
#
loop_
_entity_poly.entity_id
_entity_poly.type
_entity_poly.pdbx_seq_one_letter_code
_entity_poly.pdbx_strand_id
1 'polypeptide(L)'
;MRKKILLLMVVLTIAINNLYFASNVYAAEMIFNDVDQKHWAAKEIQYLSQQNIIQGSPDGSFAPNDKLTRLQIALMVTRAKGYSVIDRPDPQLVDVKNEDAHFDIISAVMAEGVFDDVVKGQEFKPNAFVTREEMSSILSRAFELSGLSSVQFKDVTPNDWAYSSVQALVKNEIVFGFADGTFQPERFLTRAEFAVMMARLLDETYRVAPEPPKAQAPVEEPQLNKMYITVPIVKQNPELPNGCEITSLTAVLNYYGFSTNKMEMANNYLPKESFTYQNNKRYGPNPYKAYAGDPRLETGFFSYAPPIVAAAENFFVGRTTKYTATDVSGKEKEFFYEKINHNVPVVIWVTLDLSTPKVSSSWYFSDTKEYFKAPINLHAVVLVGYNELNNTVHVMNPLKGRVSHNAEKFFRSYKELGSQAMIVERNK
;
A
#
# COMPACT_ATOMS: atom_id res chain seq x y z
N MET A 1 71.43 26.95 11.77
CA MET A 1 70.98 25.62 11.26
C MET A 1 69.48 25.34 11.45
N ARG A 2 68.64 26.36 11.70
CA ARG A 2 67.17 26.26 11.70
C ARG A 2 66.65 26.81 10.36
N LYS A 3 66.32 25.95 9.40
CA LYS A 3 65.42 26.24 8.26
C LYS A 3 65.19 25.08 7.26
N LYS A 4 65.73 23.88 7.49
CA LYS A 4 65.55 22.73 6.56
C LYS A 4 64.73 21.54 7.11
N ILE A 5 64.10 21.65 8.29
CA ILE A 5 63.35 20.51 8.90
C ILE A 5 61.82 20.70 8.83
N LEU A 6 61.32 21.84 8.36
CA LEU A 6 59.87 22.14 8.36
C LEU A 6 59.16 21.90 7.02
N LEU A 7 59.73 21.09 6.12
CA LEU A 7 59.11 20.74 4.83
C LEU A 7 59.01 19.22 4.59
N LEU A 8 59.12 18.40 5.64
CA LEU A 8 58.94 16.94 5.56
C LEU A 8 57.92 16.39 6.56
N MET A 9 57.16 17.25 7.25
CA MET A 9 56.09 16.84 8.18
C MET A 9 54.69 17.35 7.80
N VAL A 10 54.54 18.00 6.65
CA VAL A 10 53.21 18.41 6.11
C VAL A 10 52.79 17.54 4.91
N VAL A 11 53.70 16.77 4.32
CA VAL A 11 53.37 15.82 3.24
C VAL A 11 53.07 14.40 3.77
N LEU A 12 53.38 14.11 5.04
CA LEU A 12 53.11 12.81 5.68
C LEU A 12 51.83 12.78 6.54
N THR A 13 51.07 13.87 6.62
CA THR A 13 49.72 13.91 7.25
C THR A 13 48.59 14.01 6.24
N ILE A 14 48.91 14.24 4.95
CA ILE A 14 47.92 14.22 3.84
C ILE A 14 47.85 12.83 3.19
N ALA A 15 48.82 11.94 3.44
CA ALA A 15 48.86 10.58 2.89
C ALA A 15 48.27 9.49 3.81
N ILE A 16 47.71 9.83 4.98
CA ILE A 16 47.04 8.84 5.88
C ILE A 16 45.52 9.08 6.00
N ASN A 17 44.98 10.17 5.45
CA ASN A 17 43.53 10.42 5.42
C ASN A 17 42.83 10.00 4.11
N ASN A 18 43.53 9.30 3.20
CA ASN A 18 42.95 8.79 1.95
C ASN A 18 42.99 7.27 1.84
N LEU A 19 43.09 6.56 2.96
CA LEU A 19 43.00 5.09 3.02
C LEU A 19 41.96 4.61 4.04
N TYR A 20 40.86 5.34 4.20
CA TYR A 20 39.66 4.87 4.90
C TYR A 20 38.37 5.35 4.21
N PHE A 21 38.34 5.35 2.87
CA PHE A 21 37.08 5.08 2.17
C PHE A 21 37.05 3.58 1.86
N ALA A 22 37.17 2.76 2.90
CA ALA A 22 36.61 1.42 2.84
C ALA A 22 35.11 1.64 2.65
N SER A 23 34.67 1.33 1.45
CA SER A 23 33.30 1.28 1.00
C SER A 23 32.43 0.52 2.00
N ASN A 24 31.86 1.24 2.98
CA ASN A 24 30.60 0.82 3.58
C ASN A 24 29.52 1.12 2.53
N VAL A 25 29.49 0.30 1.47
CA VAL A 25 28.23 0.02 0.80
C VAL A 25 27.43 -0.70 1.86
N TYR A 26 26.65 0.04 2.65
CA TYR A 26 25.58 -0.56 3.43
C TYR A 26 24.76 -1.33 2.40
N ALA A 27 24.84 -2.65 2.46
CA ALA A 27 23.97 -3.50 1.66
C ALA A 27 22.55 -3.04 1.97
N ALA A 28 21.86 -2.47 0.98
CA ALA A 28 20.51 -1.98 1.19
C ALA A 28 19.69 -3.14 1.77
N GLU A 29 19.11 -2.91 2.94
CA GLU A 29 18.29 -3.92 3.60
C GLU A 29 17.16 -4.30 2.64
N MET A 30 17.00 -5.60 2.40
CA MET A 30 15.95 -6.08 1.51
C MET A 30 14.59 -5.68 2.10
N ILE A 31 13.73 -5.09 1.27
CA ILE A 31 12.43 -4.59 1.71
C ILE A 31 11.51 -5.77 2.11
N PHE A 32 11.74 -6.95 1.54
CA PHE A 32 10.91 -8.14 1.74
C PHE A 32 11.71 -9.34 2.22
N ASN A 33 11.13 -10.12 3.13
CA ASN A 33 11.80 -11.24 3.81
C ASN A 33 11.90 -12.52 2.97
N ASP A 34 11.09 -12.65 1.93
CA ASP A 34 11.02 -13.77 0.99
C ASP A 34 11.66 -13.43 -0.37
N VAL A 35 12.35 -12.27 -0.45
CA VAL A 35 13.15 -11.85 -1.60
C VAL A 35 14.54 -11.52 -1.11
N ASP A 36 15.47 -12.48 -1.20
CA ASP A 36 16.88 -12.23 -0.90
C ASP A 36 17.58 -11.45 -2.03
N GLN A 37 18.78 -10.92 -1.77
CA GLN A 37 19.54 -10.13 -2.75
C GLN A 37 19.96 -10.89 -4.01
N LYS A 38 19.95 -12.23 -3.98
CA LYS A 38 20.26 -13.10 -5.12
C LYS A 38 19.02 -13.47 -5.91
N HIS A 39 17.81 -13.16 -5.41
CA HIS A 39 16.58 -13.35 -6.16
C HIS A 39 16.66 -12.58 -7.47
N TRP A 40 16.33 -13.23 -8.58
CA TRP A 40 16.53 -12.71 -9.94
C TRP A 40 15.81 -11.38 -10.22
N ALA A 41 14.68 -11.12 -9.53
CA ALA A 41 13.91 -9.88 -9.60
C ALA A 41 14.15 -8.90 -8.43
N ALA A 42 15.13 -9.16 -7.56
CA ALA A 42 15.31 -8.42 -6.31
C ALA A 42 15.45 -6.89 -6.53
N LYS A 43 16.22 -6.48 -7.54
CA LYS A 43 16.51 -5.07 -7.82
C LYS A 43 15.28 -4.34 -8.33
N GLU A 44 14.53 -4.98 -9.23
CA GLU A 44 13.30 -4.45 -9.82
C GLU A 44 12.19 -4.35 -8.78
N ILE A 45 12.05 -5.38 -7.92
CA ILE A 45 11.11 -5.38 -6.80
C ILE A 45 11.42 -4.23 -5.84
N GLN A 46 12.71 -4.04 -5.50
CA GLN A 46 13.13 -2.96 -4.60
C GLN A 46 12.85 -1.59 -5.21
N TYR A 47 13.21 -1.38 -6.48
CA TYR A 47 12.98 -0.15 -7.23
C TYR A 47 11.50 0.24 -7.23
N LEU A 48 10.62 -0.65 -7.68
CA LEU A 48 9.19 -0.36 -7.76
C LEU A 48 8.54 -0.20 -6.38
N SER A 49 9.07 -0.86 -5.35
CA SER A 49 8.60 -0.67 -3.98
C SER A 49 8.96 0.72 -3.44
N GLN A 50 10.13 1.25 -3.78
CA GLN A 50 10.53 2.62 -3.41
C GLN A 50 9.67 3.68 -4.10
N GLN A 51 9.19 3.39 -5.31
CA GLN A 51 8.25 4.25 -6.05
C GLN A 51 6.78 4.08 -5.60
N ASN A 52 6.50 3.23 -4.61
CA ASN A 52 5.14 2.88 -4.14
C ASN A 52 4.22 2.23 -5.20
N ILE A 53 4.78 1.73 -6.30
CA ILE A 53 4.04 1.09 -7.40
C ILE A 53 3.60 -0.31 -6.98
N ILE A 54 4.55 -1.13 -6.54
CA ILE A 54 4.30 -2.44 -5.95
C ILE A 54 4.54 -2.37 -4.46
N GLN A 55 3.86 -3.23 -3.70
CA GLN A 55 4.11 -3.34 -2.27
C GLN A 55 3.84 -4.80 -1.84
N GLY A 56 4.53 -5.24 -0.78
CA GLY A 56 4.39 -6.58 -0.22
C GLY A 56 3.36 -6.66 0.90
N SER A 57 3.17 -7.86 1.39
CA SER A 57 2.33 -8.23 2.52
C SER A 57 2.91 -7.73 3.86
N PRO A 58 2.08 -7.56 4.90
CA PRO A 58 2.50 -6.93 6.14
C PRO A 58 3.31 -7.83 7.06
N ASP A 59 3.37 -9.12 6.73
CA ASP A 59 4.35 -10.05 7.29
C ASP A 59 5.76 -9.85 6.74
N GLY A 60 5.95 -8.85 5.88
CA GLY A 60 7.20 -8.53 5.23
C GLY A 60 7.45 -9.34 3.97
N SER A 61 6.54 -10.21 3.55
CA SER A 61 6.70 -10.97 2.30
C SER A 61 6.29 -10.13 1.09
N PHE A 62 6.92 -10.36 -0.06
CA PHE A 62 6.48 -9.83 -1.35
C PHE A 62 5.55 -10.81 -2.06
N ALA A 63 5.67 -12.10 -1.77
CA ALA A 63 5.10 -13.21 -2.49
C ALA A 63 5.48 -13.20 -3.99
N PRO A 64 6.78 -13.29 -4.35
CA PRO A 64 7.26 -13.13 -5.73
C PRO A 64 6.64 -14.11 -6.73
N ASN A 65 6.12 -15.24 -6.24
CA ASN A 65 5.63 -16.33 -7.07
C ASN A 65 4.10 -16.35 -7.19
N ASP A 66 3.40 -15.54 -6.40
CA ASP A 66 1.94 -15.47 -6.47
C ASP A 66 1.50 -14.87 -7.81
N LYS A 67 0.38 -15.39 -8.33
CA LYS A 67 -0.24 -14.91 -9.57
C LYS A 67 -0.94 -13.58 -9.31
N LEU A 68 -1.00 -12.74 -10.35
CA LEU A 68 -1.64 -11.43 -10.28
C LEU A 68 -3.05 -11.43 -10.86
N THR A 69 -3.99 -10.82 -10.14
CA THR A 69 -5.34 -10.58 -10.65
C THR A 69 -5.42 -9.33 -11.52
N ARG A 70 -6.45 -9.24 -12.37
CA ARG A 70 -6.74 -8.06 -13.20
C ARG A 70 -6.81 -6.77 -12.38
N LEU A 71 -7.46 -6.81 -11.23
CA LEU A 71 -7.55 -5.66 -10.33
C LEU A 71 -6.21 -5.26 -9.71
N GLN A 72 -5.38 -6.23 -9.30
CA GLN A 72 -4.05 -5.92 -8.78
C GLN A 72 -3.18 -5.25 -9.85
N ILE A 73 -3.28 -5.68 -11.10
CA ILE A 73 -2.58 -5.06 -12.22
C ILE A 73 -3.12 -3.65 -12.48
N ALA A 74 -4.44 -3.46 -12.50
CA ALA A 74 -5.06 -2.15 -12.65
C ALA A 74 -4.57 -1.15 -11.59
N LEU A 75 -4.52 -1.58 -10.32
CA LEU A 75 -3.96 -0.80 -9.21
C LEU A 75 -2.50 -0.40 -9.46
N MET A 76 -1.66 -1.35 -9.84
CA MET A 76 -0.22 -1.11 -10.04
C MET A 76 0.05 -0.24 -11.27
N VAL A 77 -0.67 -0.43 -12.38
CA VAL A 77 -0.57 0.40 -13.58
C VAL A 77 -1.06 1.83 -13.29
N THR A 78 -2.19 1.98 -12.60
CA THR A 78 -2.70 3.31 -12.17
C THR A 78 -1.66 4.08 -11.38
N ARG A 79 -0.98 3.42 -10.43
CA ARG A 79 0.11 4.01 -9.63
C ARG A 79 1.32 4.37 -10.50
N ALA A 80 1.76 3.45 -11.37
CA ALA A 80 2.91 3.67 -12.25
C ALA A 80 2.70 4.83 -13.22
N LYS A 81 1.47 4.99 -13.72
CA LYS A 81 1.09 6.02 -14.69
C LYS A 81 0.62 7.32 -14.06
N GLY A 82 0.33 7.31 -12.76
CA GLY A 82 -0.25 8.46 -12.06
C GLY A 82 -1.63 8.84 -12.58
N TYR A 83 -2.42 7.87 -13.05
CA TYR A 83 -3.76 8.16 -13.57
C TYR A 83 -4.63 8.75 -12.47
N SER A 84 -5.37 9.81 -12.80
CA SER A 84 -6.45 10.29 -11.94
C SER A 84 -7.47 9.17 -11.77
N VAL A 85 -8.05 9.03 -10.58
CA VAL A 85 -9.18 8.13 -10.32
C VAL A 85 -10.46 8.92 -10.00
N ILE A 86 -10.38 10.24 -10.03
CA ILE A 86 -11.52 11.13 -9.74
C ILE A 86 -12.28 11.44 -11.03
N ASP A 87 -13.60 11.49 -10.93
CA ASP A 87 -14.53 11.88 -12.01
C ASP A 87 -14.33 11.10 -13.32
N ARG A 88 -14.13 9.79 -13.21
CA ARG A 88 -13.98 8.89 -14.36
C ARG A 88 -15.34 8.44 -14.93
N PRO A 89 -15.43 8.26 -16.26
CA PRO A 89 -16.67 7.78 -16.87
C PRO A 89 -16.97 6.34 -16.44
N ASP A 90 -18.26 6.03 -16.30
CA ASP A 90 -18.72 4.67 -16.00
C ASP A 90 -18.34 3.72 -17.15
N PRO A 91 -17.52 2.67 -16.89
CA PRO A 91 -17.08 1.73 -17.92
C PRO A 91 -18.20 0.80 -18.39
N GLN A 92 -19.36 0.81 -17.70
CA GLN A 92 -20.56 0.05 -18.04
C GLN A 92 -20.30 -1.46 -18.14
N LEU A 93 -19.62 -1.97 -17.12
CA LEU A 93 -19.29 -3.37 -16.92
C LEU A 93 -20.40 -4.08 -16.14
N VAL A 94 -20.62 -5.37 -16.40
CA VAL A 94 -21.73 -6.11 -15.75
C VAL A 94 -21.40 -6.61 -14.34
N ASP A 95 -20.12 -6.83 -14.07
CA ASP A 95 -19.58 -7.38 -12.81
C ASP A 95 -18.80 -6.35 -11.97
N VAL A 96 -18.75 -5.09 -12.43
CA VAL A 96 -18.17 -3.97 -11.69
C VAL A 96 -19.21 -2.88 -11.61
N LYS A 97 -19.73 -2.67 -10.41
CA LYS A 97 -20.81 -1.73 -10.14
C LYS A 97 -20.29 -0.47 -9.49
N ASN A 98 -21.05 0.61 -9.62
CA ASN A 98 -20.69 1.93 -9.08
C ASN A 98 -20.44 1.93 -7.57
N GLU A 99 -20.84 0.88 -6.86
CA GLU A 99 -20.72 0.73 -5.42
C GLU A 99 -19.38 0.09 -5.03
N ASP A 100 -18.67 -0.53 -5.99
CA ASP A 100 -17.50 -1.35 -5.71
C ASP A 100 -16.30 -0.47 -5.33
N ALA A 101 -15.54 -0.90 -4.32
CA ALA A 101 -14.42 -0.14 -3.73
C ALA A 101 -13.37 0.34 -4.74
N HIS A 102 -13.21 -0.36 -5.85
CA HIS A 102 -12.24 -0.05 -6.91
C HIS A 102 -12.86 0.33 -8.24
N PHE A 103 -14.15 0.66 -8.24
CA PHE A 103 -14.80 1.13 -9.46
C PHE A 103 -14.01 2.27 -10.10
N ASP A 104 -13.49 3.23 -9.32
CA ASP A 104 -12.73 4.37 -9.85
C ASP A 104 -11.41 3.97 -10.50
N ILE A 105 -10.71 3.00 -9.93
CA ILE A 105 -9.46 2.47 -10.50
C ILE A 105 -9.76 1.73 -11.80
N ILE A 106 -10.80 0.88 -11.80
CA ILE A 106 -11.23 0.14 -12.99
C ILE A 106 -11.68 1.15 -14.07
N SER A 107 -12.49 2.14 -13.69
CA SER A 107 -12.94 3.21 -14.59
C SER A 107 -11.78 4.01 -15.16
N ALA A 108 -10.75 4.31 -14.35
CA ALA A 108 -9.55 4.98 -14.82
C ALA A 108 -8.83 4.14 -15.88
N VAL A 109 -8.48 2.89 -15.59
CA VAL A 109 -7.76 2.05 -16.56
C VAL A 109 -8.58 1.73 -17.81
N MET A 110 -9.92 1.66 -17.70
CA MET A 110 -10.81 1.55 -18.86
C MET A 110 -10.83 2.84 -19.69
N ALA A 111 -10.91 4.01 -19.06
CA ALA A 111 -10.91 5.30 -19.75
C ALA A 111 -9.57 5.62 -20.45
N GLU A 112 -8.47 5.11 -19.91
CA GLU A 112 -7.12 5.26 -20.48
C GLU A 112 -6.79 4.16 -21.52
N GLY A 113 -7.75 3.29 -21.86
CA GLY A 113 -7.59 2.26 -22.89
C GLY A 113 -6.68 1.08 -22.50
N VAL A 114 -6.35 0.93 -21.22
CA VAL A 114 -5.42 -0.10 -20.74
C VAL A 114 -6.05 -1.50 -20.87
N PHE A 115 -7.36 -1.61 -20.68
CA PHE A 115 -8.15 -2.84 -20.74
C PHE A 115 -9.19 -2.81 -21.88
N ASP A 116 -8.81 -2.29 -23.05
CA ASP A 116 -9.69 -2.24 -24.24
C ASP A 116 -10.13 -3.61 -24.79
N ASP A 117 -9.54 -4.71 -24.29
CA ASP A 117 -10.06 -6.07 -24.51
C ASP A 117 -11.44 -6.28 -23.87
N VAL A 118 -11.81 -5.47 -22.87
CA VAL A 118 -13.11 -5.51 -22.21
C VAL A 118 -14.03 -4.49 -22.87
N VAL A 119 -14.99 -4.96 -23.65
CA VAL A 119 -15.97 -4.06 -24.25
C VAL A 119 -17.11 -3.76 -23.27
N LYS A 120 -17.69 -2.57 -23.40
CA LYS A 120 -18.90 -2.16 -22.69
C LYS A 120 -19.97 -3.24 -22.72
N GLY A 121 -20.53 -3.57 -21.55
CA GLY A 121 -21.50 -4.64 -21.37
C GLY A 121 -20.91 -6.04 -21.17
N GLN A 122 -19.58 -6.16 -21.03
CA GLN A 122 -18.92 -7.41 -20.63
C GLN A 122 -18.37 -7.35 -19.20
N GLU A 123 -17.87 -8.50 -18.74
CA GLU A 123 -17.24 -8.67 -17.43
C GLU A 123 -15.78 -8.23 -17.45
N PHE A 124 -15.34 -7.48 -16.44
CA PHE A 124 -13.93 -7.15 -16.21
C PHE A 124 -13.18 -8.26 -15.46
N LYS A 125 -13.87 -9.07 -14.66
CA LYS A 125 -13.34 -10.16 -13.85
C LYS A 125 -12.21 -9.74 -12.90
N PRO A 126 -12.47 -8.86 -11.90
CA PRO A 126 -11.44 -8.28 -11.03
C PRO A 126 -10.48 -9.29 -10.38
N ASN A 127 -11.00 -10.48 -10.06
CA ASN A 127 -10.26 -11.53 -9.35
C ASN A 127 -9.66 -12.61 -10.28
N ALA A 128 -9.85 -12.52 -11.60
CA ALA A 128 -9.24 -13.46 -12.54
C ALA A 128 -7.73 -13.20 -12.65
N PHE A 129 -6.92 -14.27 -12.69
CA PHE A 129 -5.50 -14.17 -12.96
C PHE A 129 -5.23 -13.80 -14.41
N VAL A 130 -4.11 -13.12 -14.63
CA VAL A 130 -3.72 -12.60 -15.94
C VAL A 130 -2.61 -13.45 -16.55
N THR A 131 -2.81 -13.85 -17.80
CA THR A 131 -1.83 -14.60 -18.59
C THR A 131 -0.71 -13.68 -19.09
N ARG A 132 0.37 -14.29 -19.60
CA ARG A 132 1.52 -13.56 -20.11
C ARG A 132 1.18 -12.73 -21.36
N GLU A 133 0.30 -13.24 -22.22
CA GLU A 133 -0.18 -12.51 -23.39
C GLU A 133 -1.13 -11.35 -23.03
N GLU A 134 -2.01 -11.55 -22.04
CA GLU A 134 -2.88 -10.50 -21.53
C GLU A 134 -2.09 -9.36 -20.90
N MET A 135 -1.11 -9.67 -20.06
CA MET A 135 -0.21 -8.65 -19.51
C MET A 135 0.55 -7.91 -20.60
N SER A 136 1.02 -8.62 -21.63
CA SER A 136 1.74 -7.98 -22.74
C SER A 136 0.85 -6.96 -23.43
N SER A 137 -0.43 -7.29 -23.66
CA SER A 137 -1.41 -6.37 -24.23
C SER A 137 -1.75 -5.20 -23.30
N ILE A 138 -1.93 -5.45 -22.00
CA ILE A 138 -2.18 -4.42 -20.98
C ILE A 138 -1.03 -3.41 -20.94
N LEU A 139 0.21 -3.89 -20.83
CA LEU A 139 1.38 -3.01 -20.73
C LEU A 139 1.70 -2.33 -22.07
N SER A 140 1.48 -3.01 -23.21
CA SER A 140 1.66 -2.39 -24.52
C SER A 140 0.73 -1.20 -24.69
N ARG A 141 -0.54 -1.31 -24.26
CA ARG A 141 -1.50 -0.20 -24.32
C ARG A 141 -1.17 0.89 -23.30
N ALA A 142 -0.94 0.54 -22.03
CA ALA A 142 -0.65 1.52 -20.97
C ALA A 142 0.60 2.38 -21.24
N PHE A 143 1.57 1.85 -21.99
CA PHE A 143 2.82 2.54 -22.34
C PHE A 143 2.93 2.87 -23.84
N GLU A 144 1.84 2.71 -24.59
CA GLU A 144 1.77 3.01 -26.03
C GLU A 144 2.92 2.39 -26.85
N LEU A 145 3.32 1.18 -26.48
CA LEU A 145 4.40 0.46 -27.13
C LEU A 145 3.99 0.04 -28.54
N SER A 146 4.93 0.14 -29.47
CA SER A 146 4.70 -0.21 -30.87
C SER A 146 5.92 -0.81 -31.56
N GLY A 147 5.65 -1.43 -32.70
CA GLY A 147 6.64 -2.04 -33.59
C GLY A 147 6.74 -3.54 -33.44
N LEU A 148 7.38 -4.16 -34.44
CA LEU A 148 7.56 -5.61 -34.52
C LEU A 148 9.03 -5.97 -34.34
N SER A 149 9.30 -7.01 -33.55
CA SER A 149 10.63 -7.60 -33.45
C SER A 149 10.82 -8.64 -34.57
N SER A 150 12.07 -8.95 -34.90
CA SER A 150 12.39 -10.08 -35.76
C SER A 150 12.33 -11.42 -35.03
N VAL A 151 12.31 -11.40 -33.69
CA VAL A 151 12.27 -12.60 -32.84
C VAL A 151 10.93 -13.33 -33.03
N GLN A 152 11.00 -14.61 -33.34
CA GLN A 152 9.84 -15.48 -33.49
C GLN A 152 9.78 -16.48 -32.33
N PHE A 153 8.57 -16.77 -31.85
CA PHE A 153 8.32 -17.82 -30.87
C PHE A 153 7.53 -18.95 -31.51
N LYS A 154 7.76 -20.19 -31.06
CA LYS A 154 7.08 -21.37 -31.60
C LYS A 154 5.57 -21.40 -31.34
N ASP A 155 5.14 -20.66 -30.31
CA ASP A 155 3.79 -20.66 -29.73
C ASP A 155 3.13 -19.27 -29.77
N VAL A 156 3.67 -18.34 -30.56
CA VAL A 156 3.06 -17.03 -30.83
C VAL A 156 3.16 -16.75 -32.33
N THR A 157 2.03 -16.77 -33.02
CA THR A 157 1.89 -16.62 -34.47
C THR A 157 1.32 -15.26 -34.87
N PRO A 158 1.56 -14.76 -36.09
CA PRO A 158 0.98 -13.49 -36.56
C PRO A 158 -0.56 -13.40 -36.54
N ASN A 159 -1.26 -14.54 -36.41
CA ASN A 159 -2.72 -14.58 -36.32
C ASN A 159 -3.23 -14.47 -34.89
N ASP A 160 -2.35 -14.55 -33.88
CA ASP A 160 -2.75 -14.48 -32.49
C ASP A 160 -3.09 -13.03 -32.11
N TRP A 161 -4.13 -12.88 -31.31
CA TRP A 161 -4.65 -11.56 -30.92
C TRP A 161 -3.62 -10.70 -30.18
N ALA A 162 -2.71 -11.32 -29.42
CA ALA A 162 -1.67 -10.65 -28.66
C ALA A 162 -0.35 -10.50 -29.44
N TYR A 163 -0.27 -10.96 -30.69
CA TYR A 163 0.98 -10.99 -31.46
C TYR A 163 1.68 -9.62 -31.50
N SER A 164 0.95 -8.57 -31.85
CA SER A 164 1.49 -7.21 -31.95
C SER A 164 2.02 -6.70 -30.60
N SER A 165 1.27 -6.94 -29.52
CA SER A 165 1.65 -6.58 -28.16
C SER A 165 2.92 -7.30 -27.73
N VAL A 166 2.98 -8.62 -27.92
CA VAL A 166 4.17 -9.43 -27.59
C VAL A 166 5.38 -8.93 -28.37
N GLN A 167 5.24 -8.70 -29.68
CA GLN A 167 6.31 -8.20 -30.53
C GLN A 167 6.78 -6.80 -30.13
N ALA A 168 5.87 -5.91 -29.72
CA ALA A 168 6.20 -4.58 -29.22
C ALA A 168 7.02 -4.65 -27.93
N LEU A 169 6.62 -5.49 -26.96
CA LEU A 169 7.38 -5.64 -25.71
C LEU A 169 8.76 -6.28 -25.94
N VAL A 170 8.88 -7.25 -26.87
CA VAL A 170 10.18 -7.85 -27.22
C VAL A 170 11.08 -6.83 -27.90
N LYS A 171 10.55 -6.07 -28.85
CA LYS A 171 11.30 -5.02 -29.56
C LYS A 171 11.87 -3.97 -28.59
N ASN A 172 11.10 -3.64 -27.54
CA ASN A 172 11.49 -2.67 -26.52
C ASN A 172 12.23 -3.33 -25.34
N GLU A 173 12.68 -4.57 -25.47
CA GLU A 173 13.49 -5.29 -24.48
C GLU A 173 12.83 -5.41 -23.09
N ILE A 174 11.50 -5.38 -23.06
CA ILE A 174 10.69 -5.51 -21.84
C ILE A 174 10.54 -6.98 -21.47
N VAL A 175 10.23 -7.82 -22.46
CA VAL A 175 10.04 -9.27 -22.31
C VAL A 175 10.97 -10.06 -23.21
N PHE A 176 11.30 -11.26 -22.77
CA PHE A 176 12.07 -12.24 -23.52
C PHE A 176 11.32 -13.58 -23.52
N GLY A 177 11.59 -14.43 -24.51
CA GLY A 177 11.12 -15.81 -24.51
C GLY A 177 11.98 -16.73 -23.65
N PHE A 178 11.60 -17.99 -23.61
CA PHE A 178 12.32 -19.04 -22.89
C PHE A 178 13.38 -19.69 -23.79
N ALA A 179 14.33 -20.41 -23.16
CA ALA A 179 15.45 -21.05 -23.85
C ALA A 179 15.02 -22.12 -24.87
N ASP A 180 13.80 -22.66 -24.74
CA ASP A 180 13.21 -23.62 -25.68
C ASP A 180 12.60 -22.97 -26.95
N GLY A 181 12.65 -21.64 -27.03
CA GLY A 181 12.11 -20.85 -28.14
C GLY A 181 10.61 -20.54 -28.02
N THR A 182 10.01 -20.71 -26.83
CA THR A 182 8.61 -20.39 -26.55
C THR A 182 8.45 -19.04 -25.86
N PHE A 183 7.25 -18.47 -25.92
CA PHE A 183 6.83 -17.32 -25.13
C PHE A 183 5.95 -17.71 -23.93
N GLN A 184 5.22 -18.82 -24.03
CA GLN A 184 4.22 -19.32 -23.09
C GLN A 184 3.07 -18.31 -22.85
N PRO A 185 2.30 -17.95 -23.89
CA PRO A 185 1.30 -16.87 -23.81
C PRO A 185 0.23 -17.11 -22.73
N GLU A 186 -0.30 -18.32 -22.64
CA GLU A 186 -1.39 -18.68 -21.72
C GLU A 186 -0.93 -18.88 -20.26
N ARG A 187 0.38 -18.81 -19.98
CA ARG A 187 0.89 -18.99 -18.61
C ARG A 187 0.57 -17.77 -17.76
N PHE A 188 0.00 -17.99 -16.57
CA PHE A 188 -0.18 -16.91 -15.60
C PHE A 188 1.15 -16.32 -15.14
N LEU A 189 1.22 -14.99 -15.10
CA LEU A 189 2.39 -14.26 -14.64
C LEU A 189 2.42 -14.14 -13.12
N THR A 190 3.63 -14.19 -12.57
CA THR A 190 3.86 -13.95 -11.15
C THR A 190 4.09 -12.47 -10.84
N ARG A 191 4.00 -12.12 -9.57
CA ARG A 191 4.34 -10.78 -9.05
C ARG A 191 5.77 -10.34 -9.38
N ALA A 192 6.74 -11.25 -9.32
CA ALA A 192 8.13 -10.95 -9.68
C ALA A 192 8.28 -10.68 -11.18
N GLU A 193 7.60 -11.43 -12.03
CA GLU A 193 7.65 -11.22 -13.48
C GLU A 193 7.03 -9.89 -13.89
N PHE A 194 5.89 -9.52 -13.28
CA PHE A 194 5.33 -8.18 -13.43
C PHE A 194 6.31 -7.09 -12.97
N ALA A 195 6.95 -7.26 -11.82
CA ALA A 195 7.90 -6.28 -11.30
C ALA A 195 9.06 -6.05 -12.28
N VAL A 196 9.59 -7.11 -12.90
CA VAL A 196 10.64 -6.96 -13.91
C VAL A 196 10.14 -6.24 -15.16
N MET A 197 8.96 -6.60 -15.66
CA MET A 197 8.36 -5.95 -16.83
C MET A 197 8.11 -4.46 -16.57
N MET A 198 7.54 -4.11 -15.42
CA MET A 198 7.22 -2.74 -15.04
C MET A 198 8.48 -1.91 -14.78
N ALA A 199 9.51 -2.47 -14.14
CA ALA A 199 10.77 -1.75 -13.94
C ALA A 199 11.43 -1.36 -15.26
N ARG A 200 11.43 -2.26 -16.26
CA ARG A 200 11.96 -2.00 -17.61
C ARG A 200 11.21 -0.95 -18.41
N LEU A 201 9.90 -0.85 -18.16
CA LEU A 201 9.05 0.16 -18.76
C LEU A 201 9.37 1.54 -18.19
N LEU A 202 9.66 1.61 -16.89
CA LEU A 202 9.87 2.87 -16.18
C LEU A 202 11.33 3.34 -16.20
N ASP A 203 12.29 2.43 -16.35
CA ASP A 203 13.71 2.74 -16.38
C ASP A 203 14.46 1.76 -17.31
N GLU A 204 15.07 2.30 -18.37
CA GLU A 204 15.75 1.51 -19.41
C GLU A 204 16.98 0.78 -18.88
N THR A 205 17.56 1.21 -17.75
CA THR A 205 18.72 0.54 -17.15
C THR A 205 18.41 -0.88 -16.67
N TYR A 206 17.13 -1.23 -16.51
CA TYR A 206 16.67 -2.59 -16.19
C TYR A 206 16.42 -3.47 -17.42
N ARG A 207 16.57 -2.97 -18.65
CA ARG A 207 16.38 -3.73 -19.91
C ARG A 207 17.53 -4.69 -20.21
N VAL A 208 18.16 -5.21 -19.17
CA VAL A 208 19.14 -6.28 -19.27
C VAL A 208 18.38 -7.60 -19.39
N ALA A 209 18.76 -8.45 -20.33
CA ALA A 209 18.23 -9.81 -20.42
C ALA A 209 18.51 -10.52 -19.08
N PRO A 210 17.48 -10.96 -18.33
CA PRO A 210 17.70 -11.61 -17.05
C PRO A 210 18.16 -13.05 -17.29
N GLU A 211 18.72 -13.70 -16.27
CA GLU A 211 18.69 -15.17 -16.25
C GLU A 211 17.22 -15.62 -16.44
N PRO A 212 16.93 -16.63 -17.29
CA PRO A 212 15.57 -17.08 -17.51
C PRO A 212 14.86 -17.34 -16.17
N PRO A 213 13.60 -16.95 -16.00
CA PRO A 213 12.84 -17.31 -14.81
C PRO A 213 12.91 -18.83 -14.66
N LYS A 214 13.50 -19.33 -13.57
CA LYS A 214 13.47 -20.77 -13.30
C LYS A 214 12.01 -21.17 -13.20
N ALA A 215 11.62 -22.25 -13.88
CA ALA A 215 10.27 -22.80 -13.74
C ALA A 215 9.98 -23.03 -12.26
N GLN A 216 8.98 -22.34 -11.73
CA GLN A 216 8.56 -22.48 -10.34
C GLN A 216 7.41 -23.47 -10.26
N ALA A 217 7.38 -24.23 -9.16
CA ALA A 217 6.28 -25.15 -8.88
C ALA A 217 4.93 -24.42 -8.92
N PRO A 218 3.83 -25.10 -9.29
CA PRO A 218 2.52 -24.50 -9.32
C PRO A 218 2.19 -23.86 -7.97
N VAL A 219 1.97 -22.55 -7.94
CA VAL A 219 1.40 -21.89 -6.77
C VAL A 219 -0.09 -22.21 -6.75
N GLU A 220 -0.53 -22.84 -5.67
CA GLU A 220 -1.94 -23.12 -5.39
C GLU A 220 -2.76 -21.84 -5.50
N GLU A 221 -4.01 -21.96 -5.98
CA GLU A 221 -4.94 -20.84 -6.03
C GLU A 221 -5.02 -20.13 -4.66
N PRO A 222 -5.15 -18.79 -4.61
CA PRO A 222 -5.41 -18.09 -3.36
C PRO A 222 -6.71 -18.64 -2.79
N GLN A 223 -6.55 -19.44 -1.75
CA GLN A 223 -7.66 -20.01 -1.04
C GLN A 223 -8.36 -18.90 -0.25
N LEU A 224 -9.71 -18.95 -0.20
CA LEU A 224 -10.58 -17.97 0.48
C LEU A 224 -10.27 -17.76 1.99
N ASN A 225 -9.34 -18.54 2.54
CA ASN A 225 -8.86 -18.49 3.92
C ASN A 225 -7.67 -17.55 4.13
N LYS A 226 -7.18 -16.87 3.09
CA LYS A 226 -6.16 -15.80 3.20
C LYS A 226 -6.44 -14.69 2.20
N MET A 227 -6.29 -13.43 2.63
CA MET A 227 -6.42 -12.27 1.75
C MET A 227 -5.53 -11.14 2.25
N TYR A 228 -4.99 -10.36 1.31
CA TYR A 228 -4.22 -9.17 1.61
C TYR A 228 -4.47 -8.07 0.57
N ILE A 229 -4.70 -6.84 1.06
CA ILE A 229 -4.79 -5.62 0.26
C ILE A 229 -3.63 -4.69 0.51
N THR A 230 -3.13 -4.11 -0.58
CA THR A 230 -1.97 -3.25 -0.54
C THR A 230 -2.34 -1.79 -0.30
N VAL A 231 -2.28 -1.35 0.97
CA VAL A 231 -2.42 0.06 1.39
C VAL A 231 -1.04 0.73 1.50
N PRO A 232 -0.86 1.99 1.02
CA PRO A 232 0.38 2.75 1.15
C PRO A 232 0.85 2.88 2.61
N ILE A 233 2.17 2.83 2.83
CA ILE A 233 2.73 3.11 4.16
C ILE A 233 2.74 4.63 4.37
N VAL A 234 2.08 5.08 5.42
CA VAL A 234 2.18 6.46 5.91
C VAL A 234 2.67 6.41 7.35
N LYS A 235 3.89 6.91 7.59
CA LYS A 235 4.47 6.99 8.95
C LYS A 235 3.97 8.24 9.65
N GLN A 236 3.60 8.16 10.93
CA GLN A 236 3.15 9.34 11.70
C GLN A 236 4.31 10.27 12.08
N ASN A 237 5.46 9.70 12.43
CA ASN A 237 6.64 10.44 12.87
C ASN A 237 7.47 10.99 11.69
N PRO A 238 8.24 12.07 11.91
CA PRO A 238 8.39 12.84 13.17
C PRO A 238 7.25 13.82 13.50
N GLU A 239 6.36 14.13 12.55
CA GLU A 239 5.48 15.30 12.63
C GLU A 239 4.25 15.10 13.53
N LEU A 240 3.81 13.86 13.70
CA LEU A 240 2.61 13.50 14.47
C LEU A 240 2.92 12.43 15.52
N PRO A 241 3.62 12.74 16.62
CA PRO A 241 3.93 11.79 17.68
C PRO A 241 2.70 11.08 18.26
N ASN A 242 1.53 11.74 18.25
CA ASN A 242 0.27 11.19 18.73
C ASN A 242 -0.82 11.08 17.64
N GLY A 243 -0.44 11.03 16.35
CA GLY A 243 -1.40 11.06 15.24
C GLY A 243 -1.71 9.71 14.59
N CYS A 244 -1.74 8.62 15.35
CA CYS A 244 -1.92 7.28 14.79
C CYS A 244 -3.23 7.13 14.00
N GLU A 245 -4.32 7.75 14.48
CA GLU A 245 -5.65 7.67 13.91
C GLU A 245 -5.74 8.42 12.58
N ILE A 246 -5.33 9.69 12.57
CA ILE A 246 -5.40 10.53 11.37
C ILE A 246 -4.40 10.08 10.30
N THR A 247 -3.25 9.53 10.71
CA THR A 247 -2.28 8.92 9.79
C THR A 247 -2.82 7.63 9.17
N SER A 248 -3.52 6.81 9.96
CA SER A 248 -4.19 5.60 9.45
C SER A 248 -5.28 5.93 8.44
N LEU A 249 -6.10 6.95 8.73
CA LEU A 249 -7.09 7.45 7.75
C LEU A 249 -6.41 7.97 6.48
N THR A 250 -5.32 8.73 6.59
CA THR A 250 -4.58 9.24 5.44
C THR A 250 -4.12 8.10 4.53
N ALA A 251 -3.63 6.99 5.10
CA ALA A 251 -3.23 5.83 4.32
C ALA A 251 -4.41 5.19 3.57
N VAL A 252 -5.59 5.13 4.19
CA VAL A 252 -6.83 4.65 3.55
C VAL A 252 -7.27 5.59 2.42
N LEU A 253 -7.22 6.91 2.59
CA LEU A 253 -7.55 7.85 1.53
C LEU A 253 -6.59 7.72 0.34
N ASN A 254 -5.29 7.61 0.61
CA ASN A 254 -4.28 7.39 -0.43
C ASN A 254 -4.45 6.05 -1.15
N TYR A 255 -4.97 5.03 -0.47
CA TYR A 255 -5.32 3.75 -1.09
C TYR A 255 -6.39 3.89 -2.17
N TYR A 256 -7.39 4.74 -1.93
CA TYR A 256 -8.43 5.08 -2.90
C TYR A 256 -7.98 6.12 -3.95
N GLY A 257 -6.70 6.50 -3.97
CA GLY A 257 -6.12 7.41 -4.95
C GLY A 257 -6.38 8.90 -4.68
N PHE A 258 -6.91 9.25 -3.51
CA PHE A 258 -6.95 10.65 -3.09
C PHE A 258 -5.53 11.17 -2.82
N SER A 259 -5.16 12.28 -3.47
CA SER A 259 -3.87 12.93 -3.24
C SER A 259 -3.92 13.81 -1.98
N THR A 260 -3.62 13.24 -0.82
CA THR A 260 -3.53 13.96 0.47
C THR A 260 -2.33 13.51 1.30
N ASN A 261 -2.02 14.24 2.38
CA ASN A 261 -0.98 13.89 3.34
C ASN A 261 -1.44 14.08 4.79
N LYS A 262 -0.74 13.42 5.72
CA LYS A 262 -1.10 13.38 7.14
C LYS A 262 -1.17 14.76 7.80
N MET A 263 -0.36 15.71 7.35
CA MET A 263 -0.35 17.07 7.90
C MET A 263 -1.57 17.86 7.46
N GLU A 264 -1.94 17.74 6.19
CA GLU A 264 -3.19 18.32 5.68
C GLU A 264 -4.40 17.76 6.44
N MET A 265 -4.47 16.42 6.57
CA MET A 265 -5.55 15.75 7.31
C MET A 265 -5.63 16.20 8.77
N ALA A 266 -4.49 16.30 9.47
CA ALA A 266 -4.45 16.71 10.87
C ALA A 266 -4.73 18.22 11.10
N ASN A 267 -4.38 19.08 10.14
CA ASN A 267 -4.53 20.52 10.28
C ASN A 267 -5.91 21.01 9.87
N ASN A 268 -6.47 20.46 8.78
CA ASN A 268 -7.62 21.05 8.11
C ASN A 268 -8.91 20.27 8.34
N TYR A 269 -8.82 18.98 8.65
CA TYR A 269 -9.99 18.10 8.61
C TYR A 269 -10.30 17.42 9.95
N LEU A 270 -9.29 17.14 10.78
CA LEU A 270 -9.45 16.52 12.10
C LEU A 270 -10.12 17.46 13.11
N PRO A 271 -11.33 17.15 13.61
CA PRO A 271 -11.92 17.86 14.73
C PRO A 271 -11.07 17.65 15.99
N LYS A 272 -10.64 18.75 16.61
CA LYS A 272 -9.75 18.72 17.78
C LYS A 272 -10.11 19.80 18.79
N GLU A 273 -9.89 19.51 20.06
CA GLU A 273 -10.11 20.44 21.17
C GLU A 273 -8.94 20.39 22.14
N SER A 274 -8.46 21.55 22.58
CA SER A 274 -7.35 21.66 23.53
C SER A 274 -7.79 21.38 24.96
N PHE A 275 -6.86 20.89 25.78
CA PHE A 275 -7.08 20.81 27.23
C PHE A 275 -7.06 22.19 27.89
N THR A 276 -7.89 22.37 28.91
CA THR A 276 -7.90 23.55 29.79
C THR A 276 -7.77 23.13 31.25
N TYR A 277 -7.37 24.05 32.12
CA TYR A 277 -7.17 23.80 33.54
C TYR A 277 -7.96 24.79 34.38
N GLN A 278 -8.78 24.28 35.31
CA GLN A 278 -9.53 25.10 36.27
C GLN A 278 -9.48 24.42 37.64
N ASN A 279 -9.10 25.15 38.69
CA ASN A 279 -9.03 24.65 40.06
C ASN A 279 -8.28 23.30 40.18
N ASN A 280 -7.11 23.19 39.55
CA ASN A 280 -6.28 21.98 39.48
C ASN A 280 -6.95 20.76 38.81
N LYS A 281 -8.09 20.94 38.12
CA LYS A 281 -8.73 19.91 37.31
C LYS A 281 -8.45 20.16 35.83
N ARG A 282 -8.11 19.08 35.10
CA ARG A 282 -7.94 19.08 33.66
C ARG A 282 -9.30 18.85 32.99
N TYR A 283 -9.65 19.73 32.05
CA TYR A 283 -10.83 19.61 31.20
C TYR A 283 -10.39 19.42 29.75
N GLY A 284 -11.11 18.59 29.00
CA GLY A 284 -10.83 18.34 27.59
C GLY A 284 -12.03 17.73 26.88
N PRO A 285 -11.92 17.42 25.58
CA PRO A 285 -13.06 16.92 24.82
C PRO A 285 -13.48 15.54 25.28
N ASN A 286 -14.72 15.18 24.97
CA ASN A 286 -15.12 13.79 24.83
C ASN A 286 -14.42 13.19 23.59
N PRO A 287 -13.60 12.12 23.71
CA PRO A 287 -12.91 11.51 22.56
C PRO A 287 -13.81 10.97 21.46
N TYR A 288 -15.12 10.79 21.72
CA TYR A 288 -16.12 10.47 20.71
C TYR A 288 -16.59 11.70 19.91
N LYS A 289 -16.22 12.92 20.31
CA LYS A 289 -16.62 14.18 19.66
C LYS A 289 -15.46 14.92 19.00
N ALA A 290 -14.27 14.89 19.60
CA ALA A 290 -13.07 15.51 19.04
C ALA A 290 -11.80 14.83 19.53
N TYR A 291 -10.71 14.98 18.77
CA TYR A 291 -9.37 14.61 19.21
C TYR A 291 -8.94 15.44 20.43
N ALA A 292 -8.46 14.76 21.47
CA ALA A 292 -8.03 15.38 22.71
C ALA A 292 -6.62 15.96 22.60
N GLY A 293 -6.51 17.28 22.45
CA GLY A 293 -5.25 18.00 22.27
C GLY A 293 -4.90 18.22 20.79
N ASP A 294 -3.61 18.18 20.47
CA ASP A 294 -3.11 18.27 19.10
C ASP A 294 -2.12 17.13 18.83
N PRO A 295 -2.31 16.33 17.76
CA PRO A 295 -1.47 15.15 17.49
C PRO A 295 0.00 15.47 17.21
N ARG A 296 0.33 16.75 16.95
CA ARG A 296 1.71 17.24 16.75
C ARG A 296 2.45 17.44 18.07
N LEU A 297 1.73 17.56 19.18
CA LEU A 297 2.29 17.89 20.48
C LEU A 297 2.40 16.65 21.36
N GLU A 298 3.41 16.61 22.21
CA GLU A 298 3.58 15.59 23.28
C GLU A 298 2.37 15.54 24.23
N THR A 299 1.61 16.63 24.32
CA THR A 299 0.40 16.73 25.14
C THR A 299 -0.87 16.25 24.43
N GLY A 300 -0.78 15.88 23.15
CA GLY A 300 -1.87 15.22 22.41
C GLY A 300 -2.19 13.84 23.00
N PHE A 301 -3.45 13.45 22.90
CA PHE A 301 -3.93 12.15 23.38
C PHE A 301 -4.45 11.32 22.20
N PHE A 302 -5.76 11.26 22.00
CA PHE A 302 -6.39 10.42 20.99
C PHE A 302 -7.82 10.89 20.70
N SER A 303 -8.41 10.32 19.67
CA SER A 303 -9.87 10.24 19.48
C SER A 303 -10.31 8.81 19.24
N TYR A 304 -11.59 8.54 19.47
CA TYR A 304 -12.23 7.31 19.01
C TYR A 304 -12.64 7.41 17.53
N ALA A 305 -13.43 6.46 17.03
CA ALA A 305 -13.81 6.38 15.62
C ALA A 305 -14.55 7.63 15.09
N PRO A 306 -15.55 8.21 15.80
CA PRO A 306 -16.40 9.24 15.19
C PRO A 306 -15.65 10.52 14.74
N PRO A 307 -14.68 11.08 15.48
CA PRO A 307 -13.92 12.24 14.99
C PRO A 307 -13.09 11.95 13.74
N ILE A 308 -12.67 10.71 13.52
CA ILE A 308 -11.91 10.31 12.32
C ILE A 308 -12.85 10.10 11.14
N VAL A 309 -14.04 9.55 11.37
CA VAL A 309 -15.13 9.54 10.39
C VAL A 309 -15.47 10.97 9.96
N ALA A 310 -15.66 11.87 10.91
CA ALA A 310 -15.90 13.29 10.63
C ALA A 310 -14.76 13.94 9.85
N ALA A 311 -13.50 13.58 10.13
CA ALA A 311 -12.36 14.08 9.37
C ALA A 311 -12.38 13.63 7.90
N ALA A 312 -12.75 12.38 7.63
CA ALA A 312 -12.92 11.87 6.28
C ALA A 312 -14.08 12.56 5.54
N GLU A 313 -15.24 12.70 6.19
CA GLU A 313 -16.39 13.41 5.62
C GLU A 313 -16.07 14.88 5.33
N ASN A 314 -15.40 15.58 6.26
CA ASN A 314 -14.94 16.96 6.04
C ASN A 314 -13.96 17.05 4.85
N PHE A 315 -13.14 16.02 4.63
CA PHE A 315 -12.28 15.95 3.45
C PHE A 315 -13.09 15.76 2.17
N PHE A 316 -14.21 15.04 2.19
CA PHE A 316 -15.07 14.86 1.01
C PHE A 316 -15.92 16.09 0.69
N VAL A 317 -16.21 16.97 1.65
CA VAL A 317 -16.96 18.22 1.40
C VAL A 317 -16.29 19.04 0.28
N GLY A 318 -17.09 19.38 -0.74
CA GLY A 318 -16.66 20.18 -1.90
C GLY A 318 -15.89 19.40 -2.97
N ARG A 319 -15.69 18.08 -2.79
CA ARG A 319 -15.12 17.19 -3.80
C ARG A 319 -16.24 16.37 -4.45
N THR A 320 -16.17 16.17 -5.75
CA THR A 320 -17.04 15.20 -6.44
C THR A 320 -16.53 13.80 -6.12
N THR A 321 -17.13 13.16 -5.13
CA THR A 321 -16.76 11.81 -4.68
C THR A 321 -17.99 11.04 -4.27
N LYS A 322 -18.00 9.74 -4.55
CA LYS A 322 -19.02 8.81 -4.05
C LYS A 322 -18.59 8.12 -2.76
N TYR A 323 -17.42 8.42 -2.21
CA TYR A 323 -16.96 7.78 -0.98
C TYR A 323 -17.62 8.37 0.26
N THR A 324 -17.90 7.52 1.24
CA THR A 324 -18.26 7.91 2.61
C THR A 324 -17.41 7.16 3.62
N ALA A 325 -17.25 7.78 4.78
CA ALA A 325 -16.73 7.17 5.97
C ALA A 325 -17.87 6.73 6.88
N THR A 326 -17.76 5.50 7.37
CA THR A 326 -18.75 4.91 8.28
C THR A 326 -18.06 4.41 9.54
N ASP A 327 -18.65 4.75 10.70
CA ASP A 327 -18.32 4.13 11.97
C ASP A 327 -18.88 2.70 11.99
N VAL A 328 -17.98 1.72 12.05
CA VAL A 328 -18.32 0.29 12.10
C VAL A 328 -17.89 -0.32 13.44
N SER A 329 -17.83 0.50 14.49
CA SER A 329 -17.52 0.07 15.84
C SER A 329 -18.52 -1.01 16.32
N GLY A 330 -18.00 -1.97 17.08
CA GLY A 330 -18.78 -3.10 17.61
C GLY A 330 -18.96 -4.26 16.63
N LYS A 331 -18.49 -4.16 15.38
CA LYS A 331 -18.49 -5.30 14.45
C LYS A 331 -17.48 -6.37 14.87
N GLU A 332 -17.79 -7.62 14.50
CA GLU A 332 -16.97 -8.81 14.75
C GLU A 332 -15.97 -9.06 13.61
N LYS A 333 -15.00 -9.97 13.84
CA LYS A 333 -13.89 -10.21 12.92
C LYS A 333 -14.33 -10.63 11.51
N GLU A 334 -15.43 -11.38 11.41
CA GLU A 334 -15.98 -11.89 10.16
C GLU A 334 -16.40 -10.75 9.23
N PHE A 335 -16.99 -9.68 9.79
CA PHE A 335 -17.33 -8.48 9.03
C PHE A 335 -16.07 -7.82 8.45
N PHE A 336 -14.99 -7.75 9.22
CA PHE A 336 -13.74 -7.16 8.74
C PHE A 336 -13.09 -8.02 7.66
N TYR A 337 -13.12 -9.34 7.78
CA TYR A 337 -12.60 -10.24 6.73
C TYR A 337 -13.41 -10.10 5.44
N GLU A 338 -14.74 -10.00 5.54
CA GLU A 338 -15.60 -9.71 4.40
C GLU A 338 -15.24 -8.38 3.73
N LYS A 339 -14.96 -7.33 4.51
CA LYS A 339 -14.49 -6.05 3.96
C LYS A 339 -13.16 -6.19 3.24
N ILE A 340 -12.19 -6.90 3.82
CA ILE A 340 -10.90 -7.18 3.17
C ILE A 340 -11.07 -7.98 1.87
N ASN A 341 -11.99 -8.95 1.82
CA ASN A 341 -12.30 -9.73 0.61
C ASN A 341 -12.88 -8.86 -0.51
N HIS A 342 -13.60 -7.79 -0.16
CA HIS A 342 -14.07 -6.76 -1.08
C HIS A 342 -13.09 -5.59 -1.22
N ASN A 343 -11.86 -5.79 -0.78
CA ASN A 343 -10.77 -4.83 -0.83
C ASN A 343 -11.04 -3.48 -0.14
N VAL A 344 -11.75 -3.52 0.99
CA VAL A 344 -12.02 -2.35 1.85
C VAL A 344 -11.13 -2.45 3.09
N PRO A 345 -10.10 -1.59 3.23
CA PRO A 345 -9.29 -1.53 4.45
C PRO A 345 -10.07 -0.96 5.63
N VAL A 346 -9.69 -1.35 6.85
CA VAL A 346 -10.39 -0.95 8.08
C VAL A 346 -9.43 -0.22 9.01
N VAL A 347 -9.73 1.03 9.37
CA VAL A 347 -9.01 1.68 10.48
C VAL A 347 -9.57 1.11 11.78
N ILE A 348 -8.70 0.54 12.62
CA ILE A 348 -9.10 -0.18 13.82
C ILE A 348 -8.21 0.19 15.01
N TRP A 349 -8.85 0.36 16.17
CA TRP A 349 -8.15 0.71 17.40
C TRP A 349 -7.75 -0.54 18.16
N VAL A 350 -6.49 -0.57 18.57
CA VAL A 350 -5.86 -1.63 19.37
C VAL A 350 -4.87 -0.99 20.35
N THR A 351 -4.33 -1.73 21.29
CA THR A 351 -3.23 -1.22 22.13
C THR A 351 -1.90 -1.34 21.40
N LEU A 352 -0.95 -0.44 21.70
CA LEU A 352 0.38 -0.37 21.08
C LEU A 352 1.12 -1.72 21.02
N ASP A 353 0.91 -2.56 22.04
CA ASP A 353 1.55 -3.85 22.27
C ASP A 353 0.56 -5.03 22.29
N LEU A 354 -0.72 -4.80 21.97
CA LEU A 354 -1.82 -5.76 22.11
C LEU A 354 -2.02 -6.29 23.55
N SER A 355 -1.47 -5.59 24.55
CA SER A 355 -1.75 -5.85 25.97
C SER A 355 -3.12 -5.31 26.37
N THR A 356 -3.54 -5.60 27.59
CA THR A 356 -4.72 -4.96 28.17
C THR A 356 -4.56 -3.42 28.20
N PRO A 357 -5.66 -2.65 28.08
CA PRO A 357 -5.62 -1.20 28.17
C PRO A 357 -5.08 -0.71 29.52
N LYS A 358 -4.09 0.19 29.48
CA LYS A 358 -3.49 0.82 30.66
C LYS A 358 -4.14 2.17 30.88
N VAL A 359 -4.96 2.27 31.93
CA VAL A 359 -5.73 3.48 32.24
C VAL A 359 -5.05 4.22 33.40
N SER A 360 -4.30 5.28 33.06
CA SER A 360 -3.54 6.09 34.04
C SER A 360 -3.62 7.59 33.81
N SER A 361 -4.44 8.02 32.84
CA SER A 361 -4.74 9.42 32.58
C SER A 361 -6.24 9.66 32.75
N SER A 362 -6.64 10.91 32.96
CA SER A 362 -8.02 11.31 33.09
C SER A 362 -8.23 12.79 32.85
N TRP A 363 -9.45 13.16 32.56
CA TRP A 363 -9.91 14.55 32.53
C TRP A 363 -11.43 14.60 32.70
N TYR A 364 -11.94 15.79 32.96
CA TYR A 364 -13.37 16.05 32.92
C TYR A 364 -13.75 16.52 31.52
N PHE A 365 -14.89 16.08 30.99
CA PHE A 365 -15.36 16.59 29.71
C PHE A 365 -15.66 18.09 29.81
N SER A 366 -15.22 18.86 28.82
CA SER A 366 -15.40 20.32 28.79
C SER A 366 -16.87 20.72 28.81
N ASP A 367 -17.74 19.94 28.16
CA ASP A 367 -19.17 20.20 28.01
C ASP A 367 -20.01 19.66 29.19
N THR A 368 -19.92 18.37 29.50
CA THR A 368 -20.79 17.73 30.52
C THR A 368 -20.20 17.75 31.92
N LYS A 369 -18.90 18.04 32.05
CA LYS A 369 -18.13 17.93 33.30
C LYS A 369 -18.09 16.51 33.88
N GLU A 370 -18.47 15.49 33.12
CA GLU A 370 -18.33 14.09 33.50
C GLU A 370 -16.86 13.69 33.57
N TYR A 371 -16.51 12.80 34.50
CA TYR A 371 -15.14 12.33 34.68
C TYR A 371 -14.84 11.17 33.72
N PHE A 372 -13.80 11.32 32.92
CA PHE A 372 -13.36 10.33 31.95
C PHE A 372 -12.00 9.74 32.34
N LYS A 373 -11.90 8.41 32.26
CA LYS A 373 -10.65 7.68 32.44
C LYS A 373 -10.11 7.28 31.08
N ALA A 374 -8.86 7.64 30.80
CA ALA A 374 -8.27 7.52 29.49
C ALA A 374 -7.17 6.44 29.45
N PRO A 375 -7.20 5.52 28.47
CA PRO A 375 -6.08 4.65 28.19
C PRO A 375 -4.88 5.46 27.68
N ILE A 376 -3.67 5.03 28.02
CA ILE A 376 -2.41 5.68 27.60
C ILE A 376 -1.62 4.86 26.58
N ASN A 377 -2.01 3.61 26.34
CA ASN A 377 -1.40 2.71 25.36
C ASN A 377 -2.33 2.44 24.17
N LEU A 378 -3.29 3.33 23.91
CA LEU A 378 -4.17 3.24 22.73
C LEU A 378 -3.35 3.49 21.45
N HIS A 379 -3.71 2.79 20.40
CA HIS A 379 -3.15 2.91 19.06
C HIS A 379 -4.25 2.73 18.01
N ALA A 380 -4.02 3.23 16.81
CA ALA A 380 -4.85 2.94 15.65
C ALA A 380 -3.96 2.50 14.48
N VAL A 381 -4.46 1.49 13.75
CA VAL A 381 -3.79 0.87 12.61
C VAL A 381 -4.80 0.63 11.50
N VAL A 382 -4.33 0.31 10.29
CA VAL A 382 -5.20 -0.10 9.19
C VAL A 382 -5.10 -1.60 9.02
N LEU A 383 -6.17 -2.35 9.31
CA LEU A 383 -6.29 -3.76 8.96
C LEU A 383 -6.42 -3.89 7.44
N VAL A 384 -5.58 -4.74 6.88
CA VAL A 384 -5.36 -4.87 5.43
C VAL A 384 -5.26 -6.31 4.98
N GLY A 385 -5.37 -7.29 5.88
CA GLY A 385 -5.27 -8.68 5.49
C GLY A 385 -5.44 -9.63 6.65
N TYR A 386 -5.65 -10.89 6.31
CA TYR A 386 -5.73 -12.00 7.24
C TYR A 386 -5.25 -13.29 6.60
N ASN A 387 -4.86 -14.22 7.44
CA ASN A 387 -4.62 -15.60 7.06
C ASN A 387 -5.16 -16.50 8.18
N GLU A 388 -6.25 -17.20 7.89
CA GLU A 388 -6.93 -18.07 8.84
C GLU A 388 -6.15 -19.36 9.10
N LEU A 389 -5.35 -19.82 8.13
CA LEU A 389 -4.55 -21.04 8.29
C LEU A 389 -3.49 -20.91 9.37
N ASN A 390 -2.92 -19.71 9.54
CA ASN A 390 -1.90 -19.45 10.55
C ASN A 390 -2.39 -18.53 11.69
N ASN A 391 -3.69 -18.22 11.74
CA ASN A 391 -4.30 -17.35 12.76
C ASN A 391 -3.62 -15.98 12.85
N THR A 392 -3.40 -15.31 11.70
CA THR A 392 -2.76 -13.99 11.63
C THR A 392 -3.64 -12.94 10.96
N VAL A 393 -3.44 -11.70 11.40
CA VAL A 393 -3.93 -10.49 10.73
C VAL A 393 -2.77 -9.58 10.38
N HIS A 394 -2.98 -8.77 9.37
CA HIS A 394 -1.98 -7.96 8.73
C HIS A 394 -2.41 -6.49 8.77
N VAL A 395 -1.53 -5.60 9.24
CA VAL A 395 -1.85 -4.18 9.42
C VAL A 395 -0.80 -3.25 8.81
N MET A 396 -1.25 -2.10 8.29
CA MET A 396 -0.40 -0.91 8.16
C MET A 396 -0.45 -0.17 9.50
N ASN A 397 0.68 -0.15 10.19
CA ASN A 397 0.88 0.49 11.47
C ASN A 397 1.60 1.84 11.26
N PRO A 398 1.04 2.98 11.66
CA PRO A 398 1.64 4.30 11.39
C PRO A 398 2.98 4.54 12.12
N LEU A 399 3.33 3.75 13.13
CA LEU A 399 4.65 3.78 13.77
C LEU A 399 5.64 2.86 13.04
N LYS A 400 5.21 1.65 12.69
CA LYS A 400 6.09 0.55 12.29
C LYS A 400 6.08 0.26 10.78
N GLY A 401 5.12 0.78 10.05
CA GLY A 401 4.83 0.38 8.68
C GLY A 401 4.06 -0.92 8.72
N ARG A 402 4.44 -1.88 7.90
CA ARG A 402 3.79 -3.18 7.82
C ARG A 402 4.08 -4.07 9.03
N VAL A 403 3.04 -4.62 9.65
CA VAL A 403 3.17 -5.54 10.79
C VAL A 403 2.12 -6.64 10.72
N SER A 404 2.49 -7.85 11.14
CA SER A 404 1.56 -8.96 11.38
C SER A 404 1.37 -9.22 12.86
N HIS A 405 0.15 -9.63 13.21
CA HIS A 405 -0.23 -9.99 14.57
C HIS A 405 -0.98 -11.32 14.58
N ASN A 406 -0.91 -12.04 15.70
CA ASN A 406 -1.85 -13.14 15.94
C ASN A 406 -3.28 -12.57 16.02
N ALA A 407 -4.22 -13.15 15.26
CA ALA A 407 -5.55 -12.60 15.07
C ALA A 407 -6.36 -12.58 16.39
N GLU A 408 -6.27 -13.64 17.20
CA GLU A 408 -6.96 -13.71 18.49
C GLU A 408 -6.50 -12.60 19.45
N LYS A 409 -5.19 -12.40 19.60
CA LYS A 409 -4.64 -11.32 20.44
C LYS A 409 -5.05 -9.95 19.93
N PHE A 410 -5.04 -9.77 18.61
CA PHE A 410 -5.42 -8.52 17.97
C PHE A 410 -6.89 -8.17 18.23
N PHE A 411 -7.81 -9.09 17.95
CA PHE A 411 -9.24 -8.86 18.16
C PHE A 411 -9.64 -8.81 19.63
N ARG A 412 -8.91 -9.48 20.54
CA ARG A 412 -9.05 -9.27 21.99
C ARG A 412 -8.71 -7.82 22.36
N SER A 413 -7.58 -7.31 21.91
CA SER A 413 -7.15 -5.93 22.18
C SER A 413 -8.16 -4.90 21.65
N TYR A 414 -8.67 -5.11 20.43
CA TYR A 414 -9.77 -4.33 19.86
C TYR A 414 -11.01 -4.32 20.75
N LYS A 415 -11.47 -5.50 21.21
CA LYS A 415 -12.64 -5.63 22.10
C LYS A 415 -12.42 -4.93 23.44
N GLU A 416 -11.25 -5.10 24.05
CA GLU A 416 -10.91 -4.48 25.34
C GLU A 416 -10.80 -2.94 25.27
N LEU A 417 -10.49 -2.37 24.10
CA LEU A 417 -10.50 -0.92 23.86
C LEU A 417 -11.86 -0.35 23.44
N GLY A 418 -12.94 -1.14 23.57
CA GLY A 418 -14.30 -0.69 23.27
C GLY A 418 -14.68 -0.85 21.80
N SER A 419 -14.03 -1.76 21.08
CA SER A 419 -14.41 -2.19 19.73
C SER A 419 -14.54 -1.05 18.71
N GLN A 420 -13.56 -0.14 18.67
CA GLN A 420 -13.61 1.03 17.78
C GLN A 420 -13.03 0.71 16.41
N ALA A 421 -13.80 1.00 15.34
CA ALA A 421 -13.37 0.78 13.95
C ALA A 421 -14.13 1.70 12.99
N MET A 422 -13.49 2.07 11.89
CA MET A 422 -14.14 2.77 10.78
C MET A 422 -13.66 2.24 9.43
N ILE A 423 -14.48 2.46 8.42
CA ILE A 423 -14.14 2.20 7.01
C ILE A 423 -14.41 3.46 6.19
N VAL A 424 -13.69 3.58 5.07
CA VAL A 424 -14.10 4.44 3.96
C VAL A 424 -14.49 3.50 2.83
N GLU A 425 -15.66 3.67 2.27
CA GLU A 425 -16.11 2.87 1.13
C GLU A 425 -16.93 3.71 0.16
N ARG A 426 -17.10 3.19 -1.05
CA ARG A 426 -17.89 3.88 -2.06
C ARG A 426 -19.38 3.65 -1.80
N ASN A 427 -20.16 4.73 -1.77
CA ASN A 427 -21.61 4.67 -1.66
C ASN A 427 -22.22 3.94 -2.84
N LYS A 428 -23.37 3.33 -2.53
CA LYS A 428 -24.29 2.82 -3.52
C LYS A 428 -25.06 3.89 -4.26
#